data_AF-A0A6G3WIB5-F1
#
_entry.id   AF-A0A6G3WIB5-F1
#
_cell.length_a   1.000
_cell.length_b   1.000
_cell.length_c   1.000
_cell.angle_alpha   90.00
_cell.angle_beta   90.00
_cell.angle_gamma   90.00
#
_symmetry.space_group_name_H-M   'P 1'
#
loop_
_entity.id
_entity.type
_entity.pdbx_description
1 polymer ?
#
loop_
_entity_poly.entity_id
_entity_poly.type
_entity_poly.pdbx_seq_one_letter_code
_entity_poly.pdbx_strand_id
1 'polypeptide(L)'
;HRVGWSYNEESGRYRELEPVFYVPGTSRKLVQQGRPGKYEFVEGTEEQYDLTTRAMEESYRASYEAYQEMLAAGVAREVARAVLPVGLFSTMYATCNARSLMHFLGLRT
;
A
#
# COMPACT_ATOMS: atom_id res chain seq x y z
N HIS A 1 -8.32 5.82 -12.16
CA HIS A 1 -9.43 6.19 -13.06
C HIS A 1 -9.00 7.45 -13.81
N ARG A 2 -9.03 7.49 -15.16
CA ARG A 2 -8.36 8.57 -15.92
C ARG A 2 -9.26 9.78 -16.24
N VAL A 3 -10.54 9.54 -16.50
CA VAL A 3 -11.44 10.55 -17.06
C VAL A 3 -12.16 11.31 -15.94
N GLY A 4 -12.03 12.64 -15.93
CA GLY A 4 -12.69 13.53 -14.96
C GLY A 4 -12.22 13.34 -13.52
N TRP A 5 -11.07 12.69 -13.32
CA TRP A 5 -10.33 12.64 -12.06
C TRP A 5 -9.06 13.48 -12.20
N SER A 6 -8.67 14.16 -11.13
CA SER A 6 -7.37 14.83 -10.99
C SER A 6 -6.73 14.38 -9.69
N TYR A 7 -5.42 14.09 -9.74
CA TYR A 7 -4.66 13.56 -8.60
C TYR A 7 -3.44 14.43 -8.34
N ASN A 8 -3.14 14.65 -7.07
CA ASN A 8 -1.86 15.18 -6.60
C ASN A 8 -1.44 14.35 -5.38
N GLU A 9 -0.31 13.68 -5.47
CA GLU A 9 0.16 12.72 -4.47
C GLU A 9 1.50 13.16 -3.89
N GLU A 10 1.71 12.86 -2.61
CA GLU A 10 3.01 13.03 -1.96
C GLU A 10 4.12 12.29 -2.73
N SER A 11 5.28 12.93 -2.85
CA SER A 11 6.40 12.37 -3.61
C SER A 11 7.59 12.09 -2.74
N GLY A 12 7.96 10.81 -2.64
CA GLY A 12 9.23 10.37 -2.05
C GLY A 12 10.47 10.83 -2.84
N ARG A 13 10.33 11.61 -3.92
CA ARG A 13 11.45 12.29 -4.59
C ARG A 13 11.81 13.57 -3.85
N TYR A 14 10.80 14.26 -3.34
CA TYR A 14 10.91 15.58 -2.77
C TYR A 14 10.94 15.57 -1.24
N ARG A 15 10.38 14.53 -0.61
CA ARG A 15 10.32 14.36 0.84
C ARG A 15 10.83 12.99 1.28
N GLU A 16 11.32 12.93 2.51
CA GLU A 16 11.48 11.68 3.25
C GLU A 16 10.10 11.14 3.67
N LEU A 17 9.87 9.84 3.49
CA LEU A 17 8.56 9.22 3.73
C LEU A 17 8.44 8.75 5.18
N GLU A 18 7.26 8.97 5.79
CA GLU A 18 6.99 8.58 7.18
C GLU A 18 6.81 7.06 7.30
N PRO A 19 7.24 6.43 8.42
CA PRO A 19 7.17 4.98 8.61
C PRO A 19 5.77 4.48 8.97
N VAL A 20 4.76 4.87 8.19
CA VAL A 20 3.38 4.46 8.39
C VAL A 20 3.03 3.40 7.35
N PHE A 21 2.70 2.19 7.80
CA PHE A 21 2.47 1.05 6.93
C PHE A 21 1.11 0.39 7.17
N TYR A 22 0.51 -0.14 6.11
CA TYR A 22 -0.73 -0.90 6.17
C TYR A 22 -0.47 -2.31 6.73
N VAL A 23 -1.25 -2.68 7.75
CA VAL A 23 -1.35 -4.05 8.27
C VAL A 23 -2.84 -4.44 8.23
N PRO A 24 -3.21 -5.62 7.70
CA PRO A 24 -4.60 -6.03 7.65
C PRO A 24 -5.17 -6.18 9.06
N GLY A 25 -6.36 -5.61 9.30
CA GLY A 25 -7.13 -5.93 10.51
C GLY A 25 -7.76 -7.32 10.44
N THR A 26 -8.26 -7.81 11.57
CA THR A 26 -8.81 -9.18 11.72
C THR A 26 -10.00 -9.48 10.82
N SER A 27 -10.74 -8.47 10.36
CA SER A 27 -11.87 -8.65 9.43
C SER A 27 -11.45 -8.81 7.97
N ARG A 28 -10.15 -8.74 7.65
CA ARG A 28 -9.65 -8.88 6.28
C ARG A 28 -9.50 -10.35 5.95
N LYS A 29 -10.35 -10.83 5.03
CA LYS A 29 -10.22 -12.16 4.40
C LYS A 29 -8.82 -12.36 3.79
N LEU A 30 -8.07 -13.36 4.26
CA LEU A 30 -6.67 -13.58 3.90
C LEU A 30 -6.45 -14.65 2.83
N VAL A 31 -7.37 -15.59 2.69
CA VAL A 31 -7.16 -16.77 1.83
C VAL A 31 -7.88 -16.59 0.51
N GLN A 32 -7.15 -16.80 -0.58
CA GLN A 32 -7.67 -16.79 -1.94
C GLN A 32 -7.92 -18.23 -2.42
N GLN A 33 -9.12 -18.50 -2.93
CA GLN A 33 -9.51 -19.80 -3.47
C GLN A 33 -10.17 -19.66 -4.84
N GLY A 34 -10.24 -20.74 -5.61
CA GLY A 34 -10.84 -20.77 -6.94
C GLY A 34 -9.83 -20.61 -8.07
N ARG A 35 -10.28 -20.07 -9.20
CA ARG A 35 -9.49 -20.00 -10.45
C ARG A 35 -9.19 -18.57 -10.86
N PRO A 36 -8.09 -18.32 -11.60
CA PRO A 36 -7.79 -16.99 -12.14
C PRO A 36 -9.02 -16.34 -12.80
N GLY A 37 -9.34 -15.11 -12.40
CA GLY A 37 -10.51 -14.36 -12.87
C GLY A 37 -11.84 -14.65 -12.15
N LYS A 38 -11.89 -15.64 -11.26
CA LYS A 38 -13.04 -15.91 -10.38
C LYS A 38 -12.58 -16.42 -9.02
N TYR A 39 -11.79 -15.59 -8.35
CA TYR A 39 -11.34 -15.87 -6.98
C TYR A 39 -12.43 -15.57 -5.97
N GLU A 40 -12.50 -16.42 -4.95
CA GLU A 40 -13.24 -16.16 -3.72
C GLU A 40 -12.22 -15.89 -2.60
N PHE A 41 -12.47 -14.84 -1.83
CA PHE A 41 -11.69 -14.56 -0.63
C PHE A 41 -12.48 -15.05 0.58
N VAL A 42 -11.82 -15.79 1.46
CA VAL A 42 -12.37 -16.34 2.70
C VAL A 42 -11.50 -15.95 3.90
N GLU A 43 -12.07 -16.08 5.10
CA GLU A 43 -11.34 -15.82 6.34
C GLU A 43 -10.09 -16.70 6.44
N GLY A 44 -9.02 -16.14 6.99
CA GLY A 44 -7.84 -16.91 7.36
C GLY A 44 -8.02 -17.56 8.74
N THR A 45 -7.15 -18.51 9.07
CA THR A 45 -7.01 -18.98 10.46
C THR A 45 -6.28 -17.94 11.31
N GLU A 46 -6.33 -18.10 12.64
CA GLU A 46 -5.59 -17.25 13.57
C GLU A 46 -4.07 -17.32 13.29
N GLU A 47 -3.54 -18.52 13.04
CA GLU A 47 -2.13 -18.70 12.70
C GLU A 47 -1.74 -18.01 11.38
N GLN A 48 -2.64 -17.99 10.39
CA GLN A 48 -2.42 -17.25 9.15
C GLN A 48 -2.40 -15.74 9.39
N TYR A 49 -3.27 -15.23 10.27
CA TYR A 49 -3.28 -13.83 10.65
C TYR A 49 -2.01 -13.42 11.39
N ASP A 50 -1.60 -14.20 12.39
CA ASP A 50 -0.38 -13.98 13.16
C ASP A 50 0.87 -14.04 12.27
N LEU A 51 0.93 -15.03 11.37
CA LEU A 51 2.00 -15.12 10.38
C LEU A 51 2.02 -13.88 9.49
N THR A 52 0.87 -13.45 8.97
CA THR A 52 0.77 -12.33 8.03
C THR A 52 1.21 -11.02 8.68
N THR A 53 0.64 -10.70 9.85
CA THR A 53 0.94 -9.45 10.56
C THR A 53 2.41 -9.41 10.98
N ARG A 54 2.93 -10.48 11.60
CA ARG A 54 4.33 -10.56 12.01
C ARG A 54 5.30 -10.44 10.82
N ALA A 55 5.07 -11.18 9.74
CA ALA A 55 5.95 -11.12 8.56
C ALA A 55 5.94 -9.74 7.89
N MET A 56 4.77 -9.08 7.83
CA MET A 56 4.66 -7.72 7.32
C MET A 56 5.43 -6.74 8.21
N GLU A 57 5.23 -6.78 9.53
CA GLU A 57 5.94 -5.90 10.46
C GLU A 57 7.46 -6.08 10.42
N GLU A 58 7.94 -7.34 10.42
CA GLU A 58 9.37 -7.66 10.30
C GLU A 58 9.95 -7.11 8.99
N SER A 59 9.27 -7.33 7.86
CA SER A 59 9.71 -6.81 6.56
C SER A 59 9.71 -5.29 6.51
N TYR A 60 8.72 -4.64 7.11
CA TYR A 60 8.58 -3.18 7.06
C TYR A 60 9.65 -2.48 7.90
N ARG A 61 9.97 -3.01 9.08
CA ARG A 61 11.08 -2.52 9.91
C ARG A 61 12.40 -2.62 9.16
N ALA A 62 12.72 -3.79 8.61
CA ALA A 62 13.97 -4.02 7.88
C ALA A 62 14.09 -3.09 6.66
N SER A 63 13.03 -2.95 5.86
CA SER A 63 13.02 -2.03 4.71
C SER A 63 13.18 -0.57 5.12
N TYR A 64 12.56 -0.14 6.21
CA TYR A 64 12.66 1.25 6.66
C TYR A 64 14.04 1.56 7.27
N GLU A 65 14.64 0.62 7.99
CA GLU A 65 16.02 0.73 8.48
C GLU A 65 17.01 0.88 7.31
N ALA A 66 16.90 0.04 6.28
CA ALA A 66 17.72 0.15 5.08
C ALA A 66 17.51 1.49 4.35
N TYR A 67 16.26 1.97 4.27
CA TYR A 67 15.93 3.28 3.70
C TYR A 67 16.65 4.41 4.47
N GLN A 68 16.59 4.40 5.79
CA GLN A 68 17.24 5.38 6.65
C GLN A 68 18.77 5.33 6.54
N GLU A 69 19.36 4.12 6.47
CA GLU A 69 20.80 3.95 6.27
C GLU A 69 21.24 4.55 4.93
N MET A 70 20.51 4.30 3.84
CA MET A 70 20.79 4.88 2.53
C MET A 70 20.70 6.40 2.55
N LEU A 71 19.69 6.97 3.22
CA LEU A 71 19.56 8.42 3.37
C LEU A 71 20.71 9.02 4.18
N ALA A 72 21.08 8.40 5.29
CA ALA A 72 22.20 8.83 6.14
C ALA A 72 23.54 8.78 5.39
N ALA A 73 23.70 7.83 4.46
CA ALA A 73 24.85 7.73 3.57
C ALA A 73 24.81 8.74 2.38
N GLY A 74 23.78 9.58 2.29
CA GLY A 74 23.65 10.60 1.24
C GLY A 74 23.12 10.07 -0.10
N VAL A 75 22.55 8.86 -0.14
CA VAL A 75 21.89 8.35 -1.36
C VAL A 75 20.66 9.20 -1.68
N ALA A 76 20.48 9.53 -2.96
CA ALA A 76 19.33 10.31 -3.41
C ALA A 76 18.01 9.65 -2.98
N ARG A 77 17.07 10.44 -2.43
CA ARG A 77 15.76 9.97 -1.94
C ARG A 77 15.03 9.10 -2.96
N GLU A 78 15.15 9.44 -4.24
CA GLU A 78 14.48 8.71 -5.30
C GLU A 78 15.03 7.32 -5.60
N VAL A 79 16.28 7.08 -5.24
CA VAL A 79 16.91 5.77 -5.28
C VAL A 79 16.66 5.05 -3.95
N ALA A 80 16.85 5.73 -2.82
CA ALA A 80 16.68 5.16 -1.48
C ALA A 80 15.27 4.56 -1.28
N ARG A 81 14.22 5.27 -1.71
CA ARG A 81 12.84 4.77 -1.54
C ARG A 81 12.54 3.47 -2.28
N ALA A 82 13.39 3.01 -3.19
CA ALA A 82 13.17 1.79 -3.96
C ALA A 82 13.16 0.52 -3.08
N VAL A 83 13.72 0.59 -1.87
CA VAL A 83 13.69 -0.51 -0.88
C VAL A 83 12.37 -0.55 -0.09
N LEU A 84 11.56 0.51 -0.15
CA LEU A 84 10.31 0.59 0.62
C LEU A 84 9.23 -0.28 -0.03
N PRO A 85 8.47 -1.04 0.78
CA PRO A 85 7.42 -1.93 0.30
C PRO A 85 6.18 -1.13 -0.12
N VAL A 86 5.35 -1.74 -0.98
CA VAL A 86 4.06 -1.18 -1.42
C VAL A 86 3.01 -1.04 -0.31
N GLY A 87 3.30 -1.54 0.89
CA GLY A 87 2.46 -1.36 2.08
C GLY A 87 2.63 0.00 2.76
N LEU A 88 3.59 0.83 2.33
CA LEU A 88 3.78 2.18 2.85
C LEU A 88 2.58 3.07 2.51
N PHE A 89 2.08 3.82 3.49
CA PHE A 89 1.04 4.79 3.24
C PHE A 89 1.55 5.98 2.42
N SER A 90 0.66 6.49 1.58
CA SER A 90 0.83 7.72 0.82
C SER A 90 -0.39 8.60 1.03
N THR A 91 -0.23 9.90 0.81
CA THR A 91 -1.32 10.87 0.90
C THR A 91 -1.54 11.53 -0.46
N MET A 92 -2.81 11.73 -0.83
CA MET A 92 -3.16 12.39 -2.09
C MET A 92 -4.43 13.22 -1.99
N TYR A 93 -4.50 14.27 -2.80
CA TYR A 93 -5.76 14.89 -3.21
C TYR A 93 -6.30 14.19 -4.45
N ALA A 94 -7.55 13.76 -4.39
CA ALA A 94 -8.27 13.16 -5.52
C ALA A 94 -9.58 13.92 -5.74
N THR A 95 -9.70 14.62 -6.86
CA THR A 95 -10.91 15.39 -7.21
C THR A 95 -11.60 14.78 -8.42
N CYS A 96 -12.93 14.68 -8.39
CA CYS A 96 -13.71 14.28 -9.55
C CYS A 96 -15.11 14.90 -9.57
N ASN A 97 -15.75 14.91 -10.74
CA ASN A 97 -17.17 15.25 -10.85
C ASN A 97 -18.06 14.01 -10.56
N ALA A 98 -19.35 14.25 -10.32
CA ALA A 98 -20.30 13.18 -9.98
C ALA A 98 -20.39 12.06 -11.04
N ARG A 99 -20.29 12.38 -12.33
CA ARG A 99 -20.31 11.38 -13.41
C ARG A 99 -19.12 10.43 -13.31
N SER A 100 -17.93 10.99 -13.08
CA SER A 100 -16.69 10.22 -12.90
C SER A 100 -16.69 9.42 -11.60
N LEU A 101 -17.34 9.93 -10.54
CA LEU A 101 -17.52 9.21 -9.28
C LEU A 101 -18.46 8.00 -9.45
N MET A 102 -19.61 8.17 -10.11
CA MET A 102 -20.54 7.05 -10.37
C MET A 102 -19.88 5.94 -11.19
N HIS A 103 -19.11 6.30 -12.21
CA HIS A 103 -18.33 5.33 -12.99
C HIS A 103 -17.23 4.66 -12.14
N PHE A 104 -16.64 5.37 -11.17
CA PHE A 104 -15.69 4.77 -10.23
C PHE A 104 -16.35 3.73 -9.35
N LEU A 105 -17.46 4.09 -8.70
CA LEU A 105 -18.18 3.22 -7.78
C LEU A 105 -18.70 1.97 -8.49
N GLY A 106 -19.21 2.09 -9.73
CA GLY A 106 -19.65 0.93 -10.51
C GLY A 106 -18.58 -0.11 -10.82
N LEU A 107 -17.30 0.19 -10.61
CA LEU A 107 -16.17 -0.73 -10.83
C LEU A 107 -15.44 -1.14 -9.54
N ARG A 108 -15.68 -0.46 -8.40
CA ARG A 108 -14.81 -0.49 -7.21
C ARG A 108 -15.55 -0.69 -5.89
N THR A 109 -16.78 -1.18 -5.93
CA THR A 109 -17.58 -1.59 -4.76
C THR A 109 -17.64 -3.10 -4.63
#